data_AF-A0A955L485-F1
#
_entry.id   AF-A0A955L485-F1
#
_cell.length_a   1.000
_cell.length_b   1.000
_cell.length_c   1.000
_cell.angle_alpha   90.00
_cell.angle_beta   90.00
_cell.angle_gamma   90.00
#
_symmetry.space_group_name_H-M   'P 1'
#
loop_
_entity.id
_entity.type
_entity.pdbx_description
1 polymer ?
#
loop_
_entity_poly.entity_id
_entity_poly.type
_entity_poly.pdbx_seq_one_letter_code
_entity_poly.pdbx_strand_id
1 'polypeptide(L)' 'MNKDDLQSRLEDLEDVTLDEERAEIEDLIDSGELEDAESLIDDLESERS' A
#
# COMPACT_ATOMS: atom_id res chain seq x y z
N MET A 1 7.74 5.32 -8.82
CA MET A 1 6.54 5.82 -8.12
C MET A 1 7.00 6.75 -6.99
N ASN A 2 6.22 7.73 -6.54
CA ASN A 2 6.58 8.57 -5.38
C ASN A 2 5.76 8.20 -4.14
N LYS A 3 6.25 8.57 -2.96
CA LYS A 3 5.56 8.34 -1.67
C LYS A 3 4.09 8.81 -1.67
N ASP A 4 3.85 10.01 -2.19
CA ASP A 4 2.50 10.59 -2.24
C ASP A 4 1.54 9.75 -3.12
N ASP A 5 2.05 9.14 -4.20
CA ASP A 5 1.24 8.28 -5.08
C ASP A 5 0.85 6.98 -4.36
N LEU A 6 1.78 6.37 -3.62
CA LEU A 6 1.53 5.14 -2.85
C LEU A 6 0.57 5.38 -1.69
N GLN A 7 0.68 6.53 -1.00
CA GLN A 7 -0.27 6.90 0.05
C GLN A 7 -1.68 7.08 -0.49
N SER A 8 -1.83 7.74 -1.64
CA SER A 8 -3.15 7.89 -2.28
C SER A 8 -3.78 6.53 -2.65
N ARG A 9 -2.98 5.61 -3.20
CA ARG A 9 -3.45 4.25 -3.52
C ARG A 9 -3.82 3.46 -2.28
N LEU A 10 -3.06 3.62 -1.20
CA LEU A 10 -3.36 2.98 0.08
C LEU A 10 -4.65 3.53 0.71
N GLU A 11 -4.90 4.84 0.60
CA GLU A 11 -6.17 5.45 1.02
C GLU A 11 -7.35 4.92 0.21
N ASP A 12 -7.19 4.73 -1.11
CA ASP A 12 -8.23 4.12 -1.95
C ASP A 12 -8.55 2.67 -1.53
N LEU A 13 -7.58 1.99 -0.91
CA LEU A 13 -7.70 0.65 -0.37
C LEU A 13 -8.19 0.60 1.09
N GLU A 14 -8.21 1.73 1.83
CA GLU A 14 -8.50 1.81 3.27
C GLU A 14 -9.85 1.20 3.66
N ASP A 15 -10.87 1.36 2.81
CA ASP A 15 -12.22 0.84 3.08
C ASP A 15 -12.29 -0.69 3.08
N VAL A 16 -11.25 -1.36 2.59
CA VAL A 16 -11.25 -2.80 2.38
C VAL A 16 -9.99 -3.49 2.90
N THR A 17 -8.86 -2.80 3.11
CA THR A 17 -7.61 -3.40 3.65
C THR A 17 -7.73 -3.74 5.13
N LEU A 18 -7.07 -4.83 5.54
CA LEU A 18 -6.96 -5.13 6.95
C LEU A 18 -5.97 -4.15 7.59
N ASP A 19 -6.27 -3.75 8.83
CA ASP A 19 -5.43 -2.81 9.59
C ASP A 19 -3.95 -3.27 9.67
N GLU A 20 -3.70 -4.58 9.65
CA GLU A 20 -2.35 -5.17 9.69
C GLU A 20 -1.60 -5.01 8.34
N GLU A 21 -2.27 -5.26 7.21
CA GLU A 21 -1.70 -5.07 5.86
C GLU A 21 -1.42 -3.60 5.60
N ARG A 22 -2.34 -2.73 6.04
CA ARG A 22 -2.16 -1.28 5.92
C ARG A 22 -0.95 -0.79 6.71
N ALA A 23 -0.78 -1.26 7.94
CA ALA A 23 0.36 -0.87 8.78
C ALA A 23 1.70 -1.30 8.16
N GLU A 24 1.76 -2.48 7.55
CA GLU A 24 2.96 -2.96 6.84
C GLU A 24 3.30 -2.06 5.65
N ILE A 25 2.31 -1.66 4.86
CA ILE A 25 2.52 -0.77 3.71
C ILE A 25 2.93 0.64 4.17
N GLU A 26 2.33 1.17 5.24
CA GLU A 26 2.75 2.46 5.82
C GLU A 26 4.19 2.42 6.31
N ASP A 27 4.62 1.34 6.97
CA ASP A 27 6.00 1.15 7.42
C ASP A 27 6.99 1.11 6.25
N LEU A 28 6.65 0.44 5.14
CA LEU A 28 7.47 0.38 3.92
C LEU A 28 7.57 1.75 3.22
N ILE A 29 6.45 2.50 3.17
CA ILE A 29 6.43 3.86 2.63
C ILE A 29 7.28 4.81 3.48
N ASP A 30 7.27 4.64 4.80
CA ASP A 30 8.04 5.45 5.74
C ASP A 30 9.53 5.06 5.77
N SER A 31 9.86 3.78 5.57
CA SER A 31 11.25 3.29 5.44
C SER A 31 11.90 3.68 4.12
N GLY A 32 11.09 4.02 3.11
CA GLY A 32 11.52 4.34 1.74
C GLY A 32 11.64 3.12 0.84
N GLU A 33 11.15 1.96 1.27
CA GLU A 33 11.03 0.71 0.51
C GLU A 33 9.80 0.77 -0.41
N LEU A 34 9.79 1.77 -1.30
CA LEU A 34 8.63 2.07 -2.15
C LEU A 34 8.29 0.95 -3.15
N GLU A 35 9.30 0.19 -3.59
CA GLU A 35 9.13 -0.90 -4.56
C GLU A 35 8.40 -2.10 -3.91
N ASP A 36 8.70 -2.38 -2.65
CA ASP A 36 8.02 -3.42 -1.87
C ASP A 36 6.60 -2.98 -1.48
N ALA A 37 6.44 -1.70 -1.09
CA ALA A 37 5.11 -1.11 -0.85
C ALA A 37 4.23 -1.15 -2.11
N GLU A 38 4.79 -0.85 -3.28
CA GLU A 38 4.09 -0.92 -4.57
C GLU A 38 3.63 -2.34 -4.88
N SER A 39 4.51 -3.34 -4.68
CA SER A 39 4.17 -4.76 -4.91
C SER A 39 3.03 -5.23 -4.01
N LEU A 40 3.06 -4.86 -2.72
CA LEU A 40 1.99 -5.21 -1.77
C LEU A 40 0.65 -4.58 -2.15
N ILE A 41 0.66 -3.31 -2.56
CA ILE A 41 -0.55 -2.63 -3.04
C ILE A 41 -1.08 -3.31 -4.31
N ASP A 42 -0.21 -3.65 -5.27
CA ASP A 42 -0.60 -4.33 -6.51
C ASP A 42 -1.22 -5.72 -6.24
N ASP A 43 -0.68 -6.48 -5.28
CA ASP A 43 -1.22 -7.77 -4.87
C ASP A 43 -2.62 -7.62 -4.26
N LEU A 44 -2.80 -6.64 -3.36
CA LEU A 44 -4.09 -6.34 -2.74
C LEU A 44 -5.14 -5.86 -3.74
N GLU A 45 -4.75 -5.01 -4.69
CA GLU A 45 -5.63 -4.59 -5.80
C GLU A 45 -6.03 -5.78 -6.68
N SER A 46 -5.09 -6.70 -6.94
CA SER A 46 -5.31 -7.89 -7.78
C SER A 46 -6.22 -8.93 -7.13
N GLU A 47 -6.11 -9.17 -5.82
CA GLU A 47 -6.99 -10.07 -5.08
C GLU A 47 -8.45 -9.58 -5.01
N ARG A 48 -8.67 -8.30 -5.30
CA ARG A 48 -9.96 -7.61 -5.17
C ARG A 48 -10.64 -7.30 -6.50
N SER A 49 -9.99 -7.64 -7.61
CA SER A 49 -10.56 -7.53 -8.97
C SER A 49 -11.54 -8.63 -9.33
#